data_AF-B7G757-F1
#
_entry.id   AF-B7G757-F1
#
_cell.length_a   1.000
_cell.length_b   1.000
_cell.length_c   1.000
_cell.angle_alpha   90.00
_cell.angle_beta   90.00
_cell.angle_gamma   90.00
#
_symmetry.space_group_name_H-M   'P 1'
#
loop_
_entity.id
_entity.type
_entity.pdbx_description
1 polymer ?
#
loop_
_entity_poly.entity_id
_entity_poly.type
_entity_poly.pdbx_seq_one_letter_code
_entity_poly.pdbx_strand_id
1 'polypeptide(L)'
;MLLSSKVRRKIHQTVDCPTSALAVNCLQFPCCMPTASPWVDFHTDDGGAGRGLSFSTADWMQQLKAMDSSIKLRDLVIPGTHDSASVTISGWKPFSGVGQTQNLSVYDQLCSGARYLDIRMADNSAHNGVSIWHGCLEGCPFDQVLEEIHQFADAHKGEFLLLELVPEYGKDFSPQNRLAALQKVHKTFDSSIIRDFSSLLGSYTLADIKPNQSVAVLVHPRFYSDFAVDGKSYQQDEVKEAFGFFNSHAIFRSVWHNTRNLDNLLEGNLQDVRKHGANKAQWHAGQFLLTPGVGGASDVVQALIGQNSLRPVSQACRLYQPKVLDTFLRDHATESWNWILLDFIDLCPATVHFILALNVPIQLEIFVAAVKGNGHVQDVTTRIKTFVQRGRVLFSPNLMNDLQVGPLLSSLTVAYRLGEEFRVVTISIEIDTMLLISALGTSQCDSNVIVPSNKEGYVGGRGLTQSAQEAIVKYEYKNKLCEFELVAQ
;
A
#
# COMPACT_ATOMS: atom_id res chain seq x y z
N MET A 1 -7.92 48.45 15.32
CA MET A 1 -8.47 47.71 16.47
C MET A 1 -9.56 46.78 15.94
N LEU A 2 -9.22 45.54 15.60
CA LEU A 2 -10.18 44.46 15.32
C LEU A 2 -9.51 43.17 15.84
N LEU A 3 -10.08 42.64 16.93
CA LEU A 3 -9.58 41.48 17.66
C LEU A 3 -10.29 40.21 17.19
N SER A 4 -9.48 39.29 16.67
CA SER A 4 -9.51 37.82 16.85
C SER A 4 -10.77 37.18 17.49
N SER A 5 -11.36 36.23 16.76
CA SER A 5 -11.90 34.99 17.36
C SER A 5 -11.60 33.78 16.48
N LYS A 6 -10.49 33.08 16.77
CA LYS A 6 -10.23 31.70 16.31
C LYS A 6 -11.14 30.74 17.07
N VAL A 7 -12.07 30.09 16.38
CA VAL A 7 -12.83 28.96 16.92
C VAL A 7 -11.91 27.73 16.90
N ARG A 8 -11.25 27.46 18.04
CA ARG A 8 -10.62 26.16 18.31
C ARG A 8 -11.73 25.15 18.63
N ARG A 9 -12.02 24.21 17.73
CA ARG A 9 -12.70 22.97 18.11
C ARG A 9 -11.71 22.11 18.88
N LYS A 10 -11.78 22.18 20.22
CA LYS A 10 -11.27 21.12 21.10
C LYS A 10 -12.07 19.85 20.76
N ILE A 11 -11.40 18.83 20.24
CA ILE A 11 -11.91 17.47 20.29
C ILE A 11 -11.89 17.10 21.77
N HIS A 12 -13.04 17.13 22.43
CA HIS A 12 -13.21 16.44 23.69
C HIS A 12 -13.13 14.94 23.37
N GLN A 13 -12.13 14.27 23.92
CA GLN A 13 -12.23 12.83 24.19
C GLN A 13 -13.47 12.66 25.06
N THR A 14 -14.56 12.19 24.47
CA THR A 14 -15.69 11.69 25.23
C THR A 14 -15.20 10.45 25.95
N VAL A 15 -15.19 10.52 27.28
CA VAL A 15 -15.08 9.34 28.12
C VAL A 15 -16.36 8.54 27.88
N ASP A 16 -16.28 7.55 26.98
CA ASP A 16 -17.41 6.70 26.66
C ASP A 16 -17.84 5.93 27.91
N CYS A 17 -19.15 5.93 28.16
CA CYS A 17 -19.75 5.24 29.29
C CYS A 17 -19.54 3.72 29.13
N PRO A 18 -19.19 2.96 30.18
CA PRO A 18 -18.94 1.51 30.06
C PRO A 18 -20.13 0.71 29.52
N THR A 19 -21.35 1.25 29.58
CA THR A 19 -22.56 0.65 28.99
C THR A 19 -22.67 0.82 27.48
N SER A 20 -22.04 1.84 26.87
CA SER A 20 -22.00 2.01 25.41
C SER A 20 -20.91 1.17 24.74
N ALA A 21 -19.81 0.89 25.43
CA ALA A 21 -18.73 0.04 24.91
C ALA A 21 -19.17 -1.42 24.66
N LEU A 22 -20.09 -1.97 25.48
CA LEU A 22 -20.71 -3.28 25.23
C LEU A 22 -21.60 -3.28 23.99
N ALA A 23 -22.46 -2.28 23.82
CA ALA A 23 -23.34 -2.17 22.65
C ALA A 23 -22.54 -1.93 21.36
N VAL A 24 -21.48 -1.11 21.44
CA VAL A 24 -20.56 -0.84 20.34
C VAL A 24 -19.71 -2.06 19.97
N ASN A 25 -19.48 -3.02 20.88
CA ASN A 25 -18.78 -4.28 20.59
C ASN A 25 -19.67 -5.48 20.24
N CYS A 26 -20.94 -5.52 20.70
CA CYS A 26 -21.85 -6.64 20.46
C CYS A 26 -22.87 -6.40 19.33
N LEU A 27 -23.14 -5.15 18.93
CA LEU A 27 -24.09 -4.77 17.85
C LEU A 27 -23.39 -3.86 16.82
N GLN A 28 -22.20 -4.27 16.36
CA GLN A 28 -21.34 -3.43 15.52
C GLN A 28 -21.87 -3.36 14.08
N PHE A 29 -22.63 -2.31 13.78
CA PHE A 29 -22.86 -1.83 12.42
C PHE A 29 -21.70 -0.89 12.02
N PRO A 30 -21.25 -0.82 10.76
CA PRO A 30 -20.10 -0.01 10.32
C PRO A 30 -20.35 1.51 10.31
N CYS A 31 -21.33 2.02 11.08
CA CYS A 31 -21.81 3.40 11.06
C CYS A 31 -20.73 4.46 11.36
N CYS A 32 -19.60 4.06 11.94
CA CYS A 32 -18.47 4.92 12.27
C CYS A 32 -17.17 4.22 11.83
N MET A 33 -16.97 4.05 10.53
CA MET A 33 -15.65 3.83 9.95
C MET A 33 -14.97 5.21 9.82
N PRO A 34 -13.71 5.38 10.26
CA PRO A 34 -12.98 6.59 9.93
C PRO A 34 -12.94 6.70 8.41
N THR A 35 -13.57 7.73 7.86
CA THR A 35 -13.28 8.16 6.50
C THR A 35 -11.82 8.55 6.48
N ALA A 36 -11.08 8.10 5.48
CA ALA A 36 -9.71 8.53 5.25
C ALA A 36 -9.61 10.05 5.49
N SER A 37 -8.56 10.49 6.19
CA SER A 37 -8.20 11.91 6.19
C SER A 37 -8.27 12.41 4.75
N PRO A 38 -8.81 13.62 4.51
CA PRO A 38 -8.97 14.14 3.15
C PRO A 38 -7.66 13.92 2.41
N TRP A 39 -7.78 13.26 1.25
CA TRP A 39 -6.69 12.89 0.36
C TRP A 39 -5.53 13.87 0.48
N VAL A 40 -4.36 13.40 0.94
CA VAL A 40 -3.13 14.06 0.54
C VAL A 40 -3.02 13.71 -0.92
N ASP A 41 -3.60 14.56 -1.78
CA ASP A 41 -3.43 14.41 -3.21
C ASP A 41 -1.94 14.55 -3.49
N PHE A 42 -1.32 13.46 -3.93
CA PHE A 42 0.00 13.48 -4.55
C PHE A 42 -0.18 14.00 -5.97
N HIS A 43 -0.78 15.19 -6.11
CA HIS A 43 -0.96 15.85 -7.39
C HIS A 43 0.40 16.33 -7.91
N THR A 44 0.64 16.03 -9.18
CA THR A 44 1.65 16.68 -10.02
C THR A 44 0.99 17.85 -10.76
N ASP A 45 0.40 18.79 -10.03
CA ASP A 45 -0.11 20.03 -10.63
C ASP A 45 1.04 21.01 -10.87
N ASP A 46 1.96 20.64 -11.77
CA ASP A 46 2.86 21.60 -12.41
C ASP A 46 2.06 22.27 -13.53
N GLY A 47 1.33 23.33 -13.18
CA GLY A 47 0.69 24.27 -14.12
C GLY A 47 1.68 25.05 -15.02
N GLY A 48 2.83 24.47 -15.36
CA GLY A 48 3.86 25.07 -16.19
C GLY A 48 4.53 24.05 -17.08
N ALA A 49 4.01 23.88 -18.30
CA ALA A 49 4.67 23.44 -19.55
C ALA A 49 5.91 22.50 -19.51
N GLY A 50 6.05 21.66 -18.49
CA GLY A 50 7.05 20.60 -18.36
C GLY A 50 6.34 19.26 -18.43
N ARG A 51 6.93 18.28 -19.13
CA ARG A 51 6.39 16.93 -19.30
C ARG A 51 6.46 16.12 -18.00
N GLY A 52 5.79 16.55 -16.94
CA GLY A 52 5.52 15.71 -15.78
C GLY A 52 4.48 14.67 -16.15
N LEU A 53 4.86 13.39 -16.17
CA LEU A 53 3.89 12.29 -16.27
C LEU A 53 3.05 12.32 -14.98
N SER A 54 1.73 12.52 -15.11
CA SER A 54 0.80 12.34 -13.99
C SER A 54 0.82 10.87 -13.59
N PHE A 55 1.34 10.56 -12.41
CA PHE A 55 1.40 9.19 -11.94
C PHE A 55 0.00 8.66 -11.61
N SER A 56 -0.37 7.57 -12.28
CA SER A 56 -1.60 6.82 -11.97
C SER A 56 -1.25 5.61 -11.10
N THR A 57 -1.83 5.50 -9.90
CA THR A 57 -1.78 4.26 -9.11
C THR A 57 -2.52 3.12 -9.80
N ALA A 58 -3.46 3.40 -10.70
CA ALA A 58 -4.18 2.39 -11.46
C ALA A 58 -3.33 1.79 -12.58
N ASP A 59 -2.32 2.51 -13.11
CA ASP A 59 -1.52 2.09 -14.28
C ASP A 59 -0.02 2.00 -13.94
N TRP A 60 0.34 1.73 -12.68
CA TRP A 60 1.71 1.89 -12.22
C TRP A 60 2.68 0.87 -12.86
N MET A 61 2.25 -0.37 -13.12
CA MET A 61 3.11 -1.36 -13.77
C MET A 61 3.35 -0.99 -15.25
N GLN A 62 2.34 -0.48 -15.94
CA GLN A 62 2.48 0.05 -17.30
C GLN A 62 3.47 1.22 -17.37
N GLN A 63 3.39 2.13 -16.40
CA GLN A 63 4.32 3.26 -16.32
C GLN A 63 5.75 2.78 -16.04
N LEU A 64 5.95 1.80 -15.15
CA LEU A 64 7.27 1.19 -14.95
C LEU A 64 7.77 0.48 -16.21
N LYS A 65 6.90 -0.23 -16.94
CA LYS A 65 7.24 -0.88 -18.20
C LYS A 65 7.75 0.12 -19.24
N ALA A 66 7.16 1.32 -19.28
CA ALA A 66 7.60 2.39 -20.18
C ALA A 66 8.98 2.96 -19.81
N MET A 67 9.37 2.89 -18.53
CA MET A 67 10.68 3.31 -18.05
C MET A 67 11.74 2.21 -18.23
N ASP A 68 11.42 0.98 -17.84
CA ASP A 68 12.26 -0.20 -18.00
C ASP A 68 11.40 -1.48 -18.05
N SER A 69 11.23 -2.03 -19.24
CA SER A 69 10.44 -3.26 -19.43
C SER A 69 11.15 -4.53 -18.97
N SER A 70 12.45 -4.47 -18.65
CA SER A 70 13.25 -5.63 -18.24
C SER A 70 13.12 -5.99 -16.76
N ILE A 71 12.48 -5.13 -15.97
CA ILE A 71 12.21 -5.36 -14.54
C ILE A 71 11.40 -6.65 -14.39
N LYS A 72 11.88 -7.55 -13.52
CA LYS A 72 11.20 -8.81 -13.20
C LYS A 72 10.09 -8.57 -12.19
N LEU A 73 8.96 -9.25 -12.35
CA LEU A 73 7.86 -9.20 -11.37
C LEU A 73 8.32 -9.62 -9.96
N ARG A 74 9.26 -10.55 -9.89
CA ARG A 74 9.86 -11.02 -8.63
C ARG A 74 10.65 -9.94 -7.87
N ASP A 75 11.18 -8.96 -8.59
CA ASP A 75 12.02 -7.90 -8.00
C ASP A 75 11.20 -6.68 -7.56
N LEU A 76 9.89 -6.67 -7.87
CA LEU A 76 8.95 -5.63 -7.45
C LEU A 76 8.48 -5.85 -6.01
N VAL A 77 8.20 -4.76 -5.31
CA VAL A 77 7.41 -4.73 -4.07
C VAL A 77 5.98 -4.32 -4.44
N ILE A 78 5.02 -5.22 -4.23
CA ILE A 78 3.67 -5.12 -4.78
C ILE A 78 2.66 -5.11 -3.63
N PRO A 79 1.80 -4.09 -3.54
CA PRO A 79 0.74 -4.09 -2.54
C PRO A 79 -0.36 -5.08 -2.93
N GLY A 80 -0.96 -5.72 -1.93
CA GLY A 80 -2.11 -6.60 -2.06
C GLY A 80 -3.05 -6.43 -0.87
N THR A 81 -4.26 -6.96 -1.02
CA THR A 81 -5.33 -6.79 -0.03
C THR A 81 -5.75 -8.13 0.55
N HIS A 82 -5.77 -8.21 1.88
CA HIS A 82 -6.27 -9.37 2.60
C HIS A 82 -7.80 -9.35 2.63
N ASP A 83 -8.40 -10.52 2.41
CA ASP A 83 -9.85 -10.72 2.37
C ASP A 83 -10.56 -9.62 1.57
N SER A 84 -10.15 -9.49 0.31
CA SER A 84 -10.33 -8.30 -0.53
C SER A 84 -11.80 -7.94 -0.75
N ALA A 85 -12.69 -8.93 -0.76
CA ALA A 85 -14.11 -8.75 -1.03
C ALA A 85 -14.96 -8.58 0.25
N SER A 86 -14.36 -8.46 1.44
CA SER A 86 -15.06 -8.31 2.71
C SER A 86 -15.93 -7.05 2.79
N VAL A 87 -15.63 -6.01 2.00
CA VAL A 87 -16.46 -4.80 1.82
C VAL A 87 -17.90 -5.11 1.39
N THR A 88 -18.09 -6.26 0.72
CA THR A 88 -19.39 -6.67 0.19
C THR A 88 -20.32 -7.25 1.26
N ILE A 89 -19.80 -7.49 2.48
CA ILE A 89 -20.60 -7.86 3.65
C ILE A 89 -21.46 -6.66 4.00
N SER A 90 -22.78 -6.84 3.93
CA SER A 90 -23.72 -5.78 4.25
C SER A 90 -23.47 -5.24 5.66
N GLY A 91 -23.25 -3.92 5.75
CA GLY A 91 -23.08 -3.24 7.03
C GLY A 91 -24.28 -3.38 7.96
N TRP A 92 -25.46 -3.73 7.45
CA TRP A 92 -26.67 -3.96 8.24
C TRP A 92 -26.74 -5.36 8.86
N LYS A 93 -25.78 -6.25 8.58
CA LYS A 93 -25.69 -7.55 9.25
C LYS A 93 -25.11 -7.36 10.66
N PRO A 94 -25.70 -7.98 11.69
CA PRO A 94 -25.08 -8.07 13.00
C PRO A 94 -23.66 -8.61 12.88
N PHE A 95 -22.73 -8.03 13.65
CA PHE A 95 -21.30 -8.39 13.64
C PHE A 95 -20.54 -8.09 12.34
N SER A 96 -21.13 -7.46 11.32
CA SER A 96 -20.44 -7.12 10.06
C SER A 96 -19.13 -6.35 10.29
N GLY A 97 -19.08 -5.47 11.29
CA GLY A 97 -17.87 -4.71 11.64
C GLY A 97 -16.67 -5.54 12.13
N VAL A 98 -16.83 -6.81 12.50
CA VAL A 98 -15.71 -7.70 12.90
C VAL A 98 -15.14 -8.50 11.74
N GLY A 99 -15.88 -8.62 10.63
CA GLY A 99 -15.45 -9.38 9.46
C GLY A 99 -15.13 -8.53 8.23
N GLN A 100 -15.28 -7.21 8.33
CA GLN A 100 -14.88 -6.30 7.28
C GLN A 100 -13.39 -5.94 7.44
N THR A 101 -12.61 -6.14 6.39
CA THR A 101 -11.17 -5.82 6.30
C THR A 101 -10.83 -4.79 5.23
N GLN A 102 -11.80 -4.41 4.38
CA GLN A 102 -11.65 -3.39 3.35
C GLN A 102 -12.83 -2.41 3.34
N ASN A 103 -12.57 -1.14 3.04
CA ASN A 103 -13.60 -0.11 2.82
C ASN A 103 -13.93 0.11 1.34
N LEU A 104 -12.97 -0.20 0.47
CA LEU A 104 -13.04 0.03 -0.96
C LEU A 104 -13.61 -1.18 -1.69
N SER A 105 -14.30 -0.95 -2.81
CA SER A 105 -14.63 -2.01 -3.78
C SER A 105 -13.35 -2.71 -4.26
N VAL A 106 -13.46 -3.91 -4.83
CA VAL A 106 -12.29 -4.61 -5.39
C VAL A 106 -11.71 -3.80 -6.55
N TYR A 107 -12.56 -3.18 -7.37
CA TYR A 107 -12.10 -2.24 -8.40
C TYR A 107 -11.28 -1.07 -7.83
N ASP A 108 -11.78 -0.41 -6.77
CA ASP A 108 -11.11 0.74 -6.17
C ASP A 108 -9.81 0.35 -5.43
N GLN A 109 -9.73 -0.86 -4.87
CA GLN A 109 -8.48 -1.41 -4.32
C GLN A 109 -7.40 -1.53 -5.42
N LEU A 110 -7.79 -2.02 -6.60
CA LEU A 110 -6.91 -2.12 -7.76
C LEU A 110 -6.53 -0.73 -8.29
N CYS A 111 -7.46 0.22 -8.36
CA CYS A 111 -7.16 1.62 -8.70
C CYS A 111 -6.22 2.29 -7.69
N SER A 112 -6.28 1.88 -6.42
CA SER A 112 -5.36 2.35 -5.36
C SER A 112 -3.96 1.72 -5.46
N GLY A 113 -3.75 0.75 -6.36
CA GLY A 113 -2.44 0.17 -6.67
C GLY A 113 -2.28 -1.31 -6.31
N ALA A 114 -3.25 -1.93 -5.63
CA ALA A 114 -3.20 -3.35 -5.28
C ALA A 114 -3.13 -4.25 -6.53
N ARG A 115 -2.37 -5.34 -6.48
CA ARG A 115 -2.29 -6.33 -7.59
C ARG A 115 -2.41 -7.78 -7.12
N TYR A 116 -2.57 -8.00 -5.81
CA TYR A 116 -2.95 -9.30 -5.25
C TYR A 116 -4.29 -9.18 -4.53
N LEU A 117 -5.17 -10.15 -4.78
CA LEU A 117 -6.50 -10.24 -4.19
C LEU A 117 -6.70 -11.60 -3.51
N ASP A 118 -6.92 -11.60 -2.19
CA ASP A 118 -7.40 -12.76 -1.41
C ASP A 118 -8.93 -12.83 -1.49
N ILE A 119 -9.48 -13.79 -2.23
CA ILE A 119 -10.92 -13.92 -2.50
C ILE A 119 -11.46 -15.17 -1.79
N ARG A 120 -12.22 -14.93 -0.72
CA ARG A 120 -12.78 -15.97 0.12
C ARG A 120 -14.22 -16.27 -0.22
N MET A 121 -14.53 -17.54 -0.45
CA MET A 121 -15.82 -17.97 -0.97
C MET A 121 -16.24 -19.34 -0.46
N ALA A 122 -17.55 -19.58 -0.49
CA ALA A 122 -18.18 -20.85 -0.13
C ALA A 122 -19.56 -20.94 -0.78
N ASP A 123 -20.29 -22.02 -0.52
CA ASP A 123 -21.69 -22.11 -0.92
C ASP A 123 -22.48 -20.92 -0.36
N ASN A 124 -23.38 -20.35 -1.15
CA ASN A 124 -24.28 -19.32 -0.63
C ASN A 124 -25.24 -19.90 0.42
N SER A 125 -25.90 -19.05 1.20
CA SER A 125 -26.80 -19.52 2.27
C SER A 125 -27.98 -20.37 1.78
N ALA A 126 -28.28 -20.33 0.48
CA ALA A 126 -29.33 -21.13 -0.16
C ALA A 126 -28.81 -22.39 -0.88
N HIS A 127 -27.50 -22.67 -0.80
CA HIS A 127 -26.72 -23.67 -1.55
C HIS A 127 -26.75 -23.58 -3.09
N ASN A 128 -27.56 -22.69 -3.66
CA ASN A 128 -27.68 -22.45 -5.10
C ASN A 128 -26.70 -21.35 -5.55
N GLY A 129 -25.41 -21.66 -5.57
CA GLY A 129 -24.36 -20.78 -6.09
C GLY A 129 -23.26 -20.46 -5.08
N VAL A 130 -22.41 -19.49 -5.44
CA VAL A 130 -21.19 -19.13 -4.72
C VAL A 130 -21.28 -17.68 -4.27
N SER A 131 -21.05 -17.45 -2.98
CA SER A 131 -20.96 -16.11 -2.39
C SER A 131 -19.58 -15.88 -1.82
N ILE A 132 -19.24 -14.61 -1.64
CA ILE A 132 -18.12 -14.19 -0.79
C ILE A 132 -18.46 -14.46 0.68
N TRP A 133 -17.48 -14.87 1.47
CA TRP A 133 -17.66 -15.13 2.90
C TRP A 133 -16.47 -14.71 3.74
N HIS A 134 -16.76 -14.28 4.98
CA HIS A 134 -15.79 -14.15 6.06
C HIS A 134 -16.38 -14.72 7.36
N GLY A 135 -15.85 -15.84 7.84
CA GLY A 135 -16.39 -16.58 8.96
C GLY A 135 -17.89 -16.86 8.76
N CYS A 136 -18.74 -16.35 9.65
CA CYS A 136 -20.20 -16.52 9.56
C CYS A 136 -20.91 -15.50 8.67
N LEU A 137 -20.19 -14.55 8.08
CA LEU A 137 -20.76 -13.40 7.36
C LEU A 137 -20.72 -13.63 5.85
N GLU A 138 -21.89 -13.69 5.23
CA GLU A 138 -22.03 -13.75 3.77
C GLU A 138 -21.94 -12.33 3.16
N GLY A 139 -21.15 -12.19 2.10
CA GLY A 139 -21.06 -11.00 1.27
C GLY A 139 -21.97 -11.04 0.05
N CYS A 140 -21.48 -10.50 -1.07
CA CYS A 140 -22.19 -10.55 -2.36
C CYS A 140 -21.97 -11.89 -3.09
N PRO A 141 -22.75 -12.16 -4.17
CA PRO A 141 -22.45 -13.24 -5.10
C PRO A 141 -21.06 -13.08 -5.73
N PHE A 142 -20.34 -14.19 -5.89
CA PHE A 142 -18.98 -14.19 -6.45
C PHE A 142 -18.87 -13.52 -7.83
N ASP A 143 -19.93 -13.59 -8.64
CA ASP A 143 -19.97 -12.99 -9.98
C ASP A 143 -19.76 -11.47 -9.96
N GLN A 144 -20.22 -10.79 -8.90
CA GLN A 144 -20.05 -9.32 -8.78
C GLN A 144 -18.56 -8.97 -8.59
N VAL A 145 -17.84 -9.73 -7.78
CA VAL A 145 -16.40 -9.55 -7.58
C VAL A 145 -15.62 -9.84 -8.86
N LEU A 146 -16.00 -10.89 -9.60
CA LEU A 146 -15.36 -11.18 -10.89
C LEU A 146 -15.56 -10.07 -11.91
N GLU A 147 -16.74 -9.44 -11.94
CA GLU A 147 -17.02 -8.31 -12.82
C GLU A 147 -16.14 -7.11 -12.49
N GLU A 148 -15.99 -6.75 -11.21
CA GLU A 148 -15.10 -5.64 -10.80
C GLU A 148 -13.63 -5.89 -11.20
N ILE A 149 -13.14 -7.11 -11.02
CA ILE A 149 -11.77 -7.50 -11.43
C ILE A 149 -11.64 -7.44 -12.96
N HIS A 150 -12.64 -7.94 -13.69
CA HIS A 150 -12.65 -7.93 -15.15
C HIS A 150 -12.69 -6.50 -15.70
N GLN A 151 -13.53 -5.64 -15.13
CA GLN A 151 -13.62 -4.23 -15.50
C GLN A 151 -12.26 -3.53 -15.34
N PHE A 152 -11.56 -3.75 -14.22
CA PHE A 152 -10.22 -3.20 -14.03
C PHE A 152 -9.22 -3.76 -15.06
N ALA A 153 -9.18 -5.08 -15.23
CA ALA A 153 -8.28 -5.71 -16.19
C ALA A 153 -8.55 -5.28 -17.65
N ASP A 154 -9.79 -4.91 -17.97
CA ASP A 154 -10.16 -4.38 -19.28
C ASP A 154 -9.73 -2.92 -19.47
N ALA A 155 -9.94 -2.08 -18.45
CA ALA A 155 -9.53 -0.68 -18.47
C ALA A 155 -7.99 -0.51 -18.43
N HIS A 156 -7.27 -1.39 -17.73
CA HIS A 156 -5.85 -1.24 -17.39
C HIS A 156 -4.99 -2.39 -17.95
N LYS A 157 -4.93 -2.49 -19.29
CA LYS A 157 -4.29 -3.59 -20.04
C LYS A 157 -2.78 -3.79 -19.79
N GLY A 158 -2.10 -2.83 -19.16
CA GLY A 158 -0.67 -2.91 -18.84
C GLY A 158 -0.37 -3.51 -17.47
N GLU A 159 -1.40 -3.87 -16.70
CA GLU A 159 -1.27 -4.32 -15.31
C GLU A 159 -1.30 -5.84 -15.18
N PHE A 160 -0.65 -6.38 -14.15
CA PHE A 160 -0.67 -7.81 -13.80
C PHE A 160 -1.50 -8.04 -12.53
N LEU A 161 -2.37 -9.04 -12.52
CA LEU A 161 -3.22 -9.39 -11.38
C LEU A 161 -2.92 -10.80 -10.87
N LEU A 162 -2.82 -10.94 -9.55
CA LEU A 162 -2.70 -12.22 -8.86
C LEU A 162 -3.95 -12.47 -8.01
N LEU A 163 -4.77 -13.43 -8.40
CA LEU A 163 -6.01 -13.77 -7.71
C LEU A 163 -5.79 -15.04 -6.89
N GLU A 164 -6.05 -15.02 -5.59
CA GLU A 164 -6.09 -16.25 -4.79
C GLU A 164 -7.53 -16.61 -4.45
N LEU A 165 -7.97 -17.79 -4.90
CA LEU A 165 -9.26 -18.36 -4.58
C LEU A 165 -9.14 -19.21 -3.31
N VAL A 166 -9.88 -18.84 -2.27
CA VAL A 166 -9.81 -19.47 -0.95
C VAL A 166 -11.19 -19.96 -0.52
N PRO A 167 -11.36 -21.25 -0.18
CA PRO A 167 -12.57 -21.74 0.49
C PRO A 167 -12.67 -21.12 1.87
N GLU A 168 -13.81 -20.55 2.25
CA GLU A 168 -13.91 -19.93 3.58
C GLU A 168 -13.83 -20.98 4.70
N TYR A 169 -13.16 -20.64 5.80
CA TYR A 169 -12.95 -21.57 6.90
C TYR A 169 -14.26 -21.86 7.65
N GLY A 170 -14.52 -23.15 7.92
CA GLY A 170 -15.73 -23.57 8.63
C GLY A 170 -17.03 -23.40 7.82
N LYS A 171 -16.93 -23.27 6.50
CA LYS A 171 -18.07 -23.19 5.58
C LYS A 171 -18.08 -24.35 4.59
N ASP A 172 -19.28 -24.82 4.29
CA ASP A 172 -19.49 -25.83 3.27
C ASP A 172 -19.24 -25.24 1.88
N PHE A 173 -18.48 -25.97 1.07
CA PHE A 173 -18.26 -25.61 -0.32
C PHE A 173 -18.36 -26.88 -1.17
N SER A 174 -19.58 -27.15 -1.65
CA SER A 174 -19.88 -28.35 -2.42
C SER A 174 -18.96 -28.49 -3.64
N PRO A 175 -18.59 -29.73 -4.05
CA PRO A 175 -17.80 -29.95 -5.26
C PRO A 175 -18.39 -29.27 -6.51
N GLN A 176 -19.73 -29.27 -6.66
CA GLN A 176 -20.42 -28.63 -7.78
C GLN A 176 -20.17 -27.12 -7.83
N ASN A 177 -20.33 -26.44 -6.69
CA ASN A 177 -20.10 -24.99 -6.62
C ASN A 177 -18.61 -24.64 -6.71
N ARG A 178 -17.70 -25.47 -6.18
CA ARG A 178 -16.25 -25.32 -6.40
C ARG A 178 -15.91 -25.35 -7.88
N LEU A 179 -16.42 -26.34 -8.61
CA LEU A 179 -16.22 -26.46 -10.05
C LEU A 179 -16.83 -25.26 -10.79
N ALA A 180 -18.04 -24.85 -10.42
CA ALA A 180 -18.71 -23.69 -11.00
C ALA A 180 -17.89 -22.40 -10.79
N ALA A 181 -17.28 -22.22 -9.60
CA ALA A 181 -16.40 -21.08 -9.32
C ALA A 181 -15.18 -21.08 -10.26
N LEU A 182 -14.47 -22.21 -10.37
CA LEU A 182 -13.31 -22.32 -11.26
C LEU A 182 -13.68 -22.06 -12.73
N GLN A 183 -14.81 -22.61 -13.19
CA GLN A 183 -15.32 -22.40 -14.55
C GLN A 183 -15.70 -20.94 -14.81
N LYS A 184 -16.27 -20.24 -13.81
CA LYS A 184 -16.57 -18.81 -13.92
C LYS A 184 -15.31 -17.99 -14.07
N VAL A 185 -14.30 -18.18 -13.22
CA VAL A 185 -12.99 -17.50 -13.36
C VAL A 185 -12.39 -17.78 -14.73
N HIS A 186 -12.37 -19.05 -15.15
CA HIS A 186 -11.82 -19.45 -16.43
C HIS A 186 -12.55 -18.79 -17.60
N LYS A 187 -13.88 -18.74 -17.57
CA LYS A 187 -14.69 -18.10 -18.61
C LYS A 187 -14.47 -16.58 -18.64
N THR A 188 -14.38 -15.92 -17.49
CA THR A 188 -14.22 -14.46 -17.40
C THR A 188 -12.85 -13.99 -17.90
N PHE A 189 -11.79 -14.77 -17.67
CA PHE A 189 -10.43 -14.38 -17.98
C PHE A 189 -9.75 -15.23 -19.06
N ASP A 190 -10.44 -16.15 -19.73
CA ASP A 190 -9.92 -17.23 -20.58
C ASP A 190 -8.57 -16.93 -21.28
N SER A 191 -8.55 -15.97 -22.21
CA SER A 191 -7.34 -15.61 -22.94
C SER A 191 -6.29 -14.96 -22.04
N SER A 192 -6.74 -14.17 -21.05
CA SER A 192 -5.96 -13.39 -20.07
C SER A 192 -5.25 -14.23 -19.01
N ILE A 193 -5.59 -15.51 -18.87
CA ILE A 193 -4.96 -16.39 -17.87
C ILE A 193 -3.53 -16.74 -18.28
N ILE A 194 -2.59 -16.42 -17.39
CA ILE A 194 -1.19 -16.83 -17.48
C ILE A 194 -1.07 -18.29 -17.06
N ARG A 195 -0.63 -19.14 -18.00
CA ARG A 195 -0.54 -20.61 -17.78
C ARG A 195 0.89 -21.09 -17.49
N ASP A 196 1.91 -20.29 -17.78
CA ASP A 196 3.32 -20.64 -17.52
C ASP A 196 3.82 -19.98 -16.23
N PHE A 197 3.56 -20.62 -15.09
CA PHE A 197 4.03 -20.11 -13.80
C PHE A 197 5.52 -20.33 -13.55
N SER A 198 6.17 -21.23 -14.29
CA SER A 198 7.61 -21.49 -14.13
C SER A 198 8.42 -20.27 -14.55
N SER A 199 8.05 -19.62 -15.66
CA SER A 199 8.62 -18.32 -16.02
C SER A 199 8.19 -17.23 -15.03
N LEU A 200 6.93 -17.23 -14.60
CA LEU A 200 6.36 -16.25 -13.65
C LEU A 200 7.18 -16.12 -12.36
N LEU A 201 7.63 -17.23 -11.79
CA LEU A 201 8.40 -17.25 -10.54
C LEU A 201 9.83 -16.71 -10.64
N GLY A 202 10.40 -16.61 -11.85
CA GLY A 202 11.84 -16.39 -12.03
C GLY A 202 12.25 -15.39 -13.10
N SER A 203 11.75 -15.56 -14.33
CA SER A 203 12.21 -14.79 -15.50
C SER A 203 11.17 -13.82 -16.05
N TYR A 204 9.94 -13.84 -15.55
CA TYR A 204 8.86 -13.01 -16.06
C TYR A 204 9.08 -11.54 -15.72
N THR A 205 9.02 -10.71 -16.76
CA THR A 205 9.30 -9.28 -16.74
C THR A 205 8.06 -8.46 -17.04
N LEU A 206 8.14 -7.14 -16.82
CA LEU A 206 7.10 -6.21 -17.27
C LEU A 206 6.86 -6.28 -18.79
N ALA A 207 7.88 -6.62 -19.59
CA ALA A 207 7.72 -6.85 -21.03
C ALA A 207 6.73 -7.98 -21.35
N ASP A 208 6.71 -9.02 -20.50
CA ASP A 208 5.90 -10.23 -20.70
C ASP A 208 4.42 -10.02 -20.39
N ILE A 209 4.07 -8.96 -19.64
CA ILE A 209 2.67 -8.55 -19.41
C ILE A 209 2.07 -8.12 -20.75
N LYS A 210 1.06 -8.87 -21.21
CA LYS A 210 0.32 -8.56 -22.44
C LYS A 210 -1.10 -8.15 -22.09
N PRO A 211 -1.74 -7.29 -22.88
CA PRO A 211 -3.16 -6.90 -22.72
C PRO A 211 -4.12 -8.07 -22.54
N ASN A 212 -3.80 -9.21 -23.16
CA ASN A 212 -4.62 -10.40 -23.17
C ASN A 212 -3.97 -11.55 -22.40
N GLN A 213 -2.94 -11.31 -21.57
CA GLN A 213 -2.28 -12.30 -20.69
C GLN A 213 -1.69 -11.58 -19.48
N SER A 214 -2.53 -11.33 -18.48
CA SER A 214 -2.20 -10.49 -17.33
C SER A 214 -2.70 -11.04 -15.99
N VAL A 215 -3.48 -12.12 -15.98
CA VAL A 215 -4.12 -12.64 -14.77
C VAL A 215 -3.52 -14.00 -14.41
N ALA A 216 -2.90 -14.09 -13.24
CA ALA A 216 -2.47 -15.34 -12.63
C ALA A 216 -3.46 -15.73 -11.53
N VAL A 217 -3.88 -17.00 -11.51
CA VAL A 217 -4.88 -17.51 -10.56
C VAL A 217 -4.27 -18.61 -9.69
N LEU A 218 -4.31 -18.37 -8.39
CA LEU A 218 -3.93 -19.28 -7.33
C LEU A 218 -5.18 -19.93 -6.74
N VAL A 219 -5.07 -21.21 -6.39
CA VAL A 219 -6.12 -21.98 -5.75
C VAL A 219 -5.57 -22.52 -4.44
N HIS A 220 -6.19 -22.14 -3.33
CA HIS A 220 -5.79 -22.58 -2.01
C HIS A 220 -5.96 -24.11 -1.86
N PRO A 221 -5.03 -24.85 -1.20
CA PRO A 221 -5.07 -26.32 -1.13
C PRO A 221 -6.39 -26.93 -0.63
N ARG A 222 -7.12 -26.21 0.22
CA ARG A 222 -8.45 -26.61 0.72
C ARG A 222 -9.48 -26.84 -0.40
N PHE A 223 -9.28 -26.27 -1.59
CA PHE A 223 -10.15 -26.54 -2.75
C PHE A 223 -10.10 -28.01 -3.19
N TYR A 224 -8.98 -28.69 -3.02
CA TYR A 224 -8.75 -30.01 -3.62
C TYR A 224 -9.31 -31.17 -2.77
N SER A 225 -9.59 -30.93 -1.49
CA SER A 225 -10.10 -31.97 -0.57
C SER A 225 -11.45 -32.50 -1.05
N ASP A 226 -11.55 -33.82 -1.27
CA ASP A 226 -12.78 -34.48 -1.72
C ASP A 226 -13.43 -33.82 -2.94
N PHE A 227 -12.60 -33.31 -3.86
CA PHE A 227 -13.08 -32.58 -5.03
C PHE A 227 -13.28 -33.51 -6.22
N ALA A 228 -14.50 -34.02 -6.37
CA ALA A 228 -14.94 -34.76 -7.55
C ALA A 228 -16.36 -34.37 -7.95
N VAL A 229 -16.60 -34.24 -9.26
CA VAL A 229 -17.92 -33.94 -9.84
C VAL A 229 -18.16 -34.91 -10.99
N ASP A 230 -19.31 -35.58 -10.98
CA ASP A 230 -19.73 -36.56 -12.01
C ASP A 230 -18.66 -37.63 -12.32
N GLY A 231 -17.98 -38.11 -11.27
CA GLY A 231 -16.93 -39.12 -11.38
C GLY A 231 -15.57 -38.60 -11.85
N LYS A 232 -15.44 -37.31 -12.18
CA LYS A 232 -14.16 -36.66 -12.51
C LYS A 232 -13.55 -36.01 -11.27
N SER A 233 -12.31 -36.38 -10.95
CA SER A 233 -11.52 -35.79 -9.88
C SER A 233 -10.90 -34.45 -10.32
N TYR A 234 -10.79 -33.50 -9.41
CA TYR A 234 -10.18 -32.18 -9.60
C TYR A 234 -9.13 -31.93 -8.51
N GLN A 235 -8.03 -32.70 -8.54
CA GLN A 235 -6.86 -32.39 -7.71
C GLN A 235 -6.02 -31.31 -8.40
N GLN A 236 -4.89 -30.96 -7.78
CA GLN A 236 -4.03 -29.87 -8.24
C GLN A 236 -3.66 -29.97 -9.73
N ASP A 237 -3.25 -31.15 -10.19
CA ASP A 237 -2.77 -31.32 -11.56
C ASP A 237 -3.90 -31.23 -12.57
N GLU A 238 -5.08 -31.78 -12.28
CA GLU A 238 -6.26 -31.69 -13.14
C GLU A 238 -6.80 -30.26 -13.20
N VAL A 239 -6.77 -29.51 -12.09
CA VAL A 239 -7.15 -28.10 -12.07
C VAL A 239 -6.17 -27.25 -12.87
N LYS A 240 -4.87 -27.53 -12.77
CA LYS A 240 -3.83 -26.87 -13.57
C LYS A 240 -4.00 -27.17 -15.06
N GLU A 241 -4.23 -28.43 -15.43
CA GLU A 241 -4.43 -28.83 -16.83
C GLU A 241 -5.72 -28.24 -17.41
N ALA A 242 -6.83 -28.29 -16.67
CA ALA A 242 -8.12 -27.84 -17.16
C ALA A 242 -8.26 -26.31 -17.22
N PHE A 243 -7.71 -25.58 -16.25
CA PHE A 243 -7.97 -24.15 -16.09
C PHE A 243 -6.72 -23.27 -16.17
N GLY A 244 -5.52 -23.85 -16.04
CA GLY A 244 -4.28 -23.09 -15.90
C GLY A 244 -4.09 -22.46 -14.52
N PHE A 245 -4.77 -22.97 -13.49
CA PHE A 245 -4.70 -22.44 -12.12
C PHE A 245 -3.74 -23.25 -11.27
N PHE A 246 -3.07 -22.59 -10.31
CA PHE A 246 -1.95 -23.18 -9.58
C PHE A 246 -2.22 -23.27 -8.10
N ASN A 247 -1.72 -24.33 -7.45
CA ASN A 247 -1.80 -24.45 -6.00
C ASN A 247 -1.02 -23.31 -5.34
N SER A 248 -1.69 -22.50 -4.52
CA SER A 248 -1.09 -21.32 -3.89
C SER A 248 0.12 -21.67 -3.03
N HIS A 249 0.06 -22.74 -2.23
CA HIS A 249 1.17 -23.14 -1.34
C HIS A 249 2.41 -23.63 -2.09
N ALA A 250 2.29 -24.01 -3.36
CA ALA A 250 3.43 -24.41 -4.17
C ALA A 250 4.30 -23.20 -4.58
N ILE A 251 3.70 -22.01 -4.70
CA ILE A 251 4.31 -20.86 -5.38
C ILE A 251 4.28 -19.56 -4.56
N PHE A 252 3.43 -19.49 -3.54
CA PHE A 252 3.19 -18.30 -2.74
C PHE A 252 3.30 -18.64 -1.26
N ARG A 253 4.30 -18.06 -0.59
CA ARG A 253 4.45 -18.15 0.87
C ARG A 253 3.85 -16.91 1.51
N SER A 254 2.78 -17.09 2.26
CA SER A 254 2.12 -16.05 3.03
C SER A 254 1.91 -16.55 4.45
N VAL A 255 2.62 -15.97 5.43
CA VAL A 255 2.57 -16.42 6.84
C VAL A 255 1.59 -15.55 7.60
N TRP A 256 0.57 -16.19 8.17
CA TRP A 256 -0.32 -15.54 9.11
C TRP A 256 0.24 -15.60 10.52
N HIS A 257 0.73 -14.47 11.03
CA HIS A 257 1.34 -14.38 12.37
C HIS A 257 0.33 -14.49 13.52
N ASN A 258 -0.98 -14.37 13.24
CA ASN A 258 -2.07 -14.53 14.21
C ASN A 258 -1.80 -13.83 15.56
N THR A 259 -1.54 -12.53 15.52
CA THR A 259 -1.12 -11.73 16.68
C THR A 259 -1.90 -10.41 16.78
N ARG A 260 -2.10 -9.95 18.01
CA ARG A 260 -2.63 -8.62 18.38
C ARG A 260 -1.54 -7.64 18.78
N ASN A 261 -0.31 -8.13 18.93
CA ASN A 261 0.83 -7.34 19.33
C ASN A 261 1.56 -6.84 18.08
N LEU A 262 1.77 -5.53 18.05
CA LEU A 262 2.40 -4.81 16.94
C LEU A 262 3.85 -5.26 16.72
N ASP A 263 4.64 -5.34 17.79
CA ASP A 263 6.05 -5.72 17.71
C ASP A 263 6.20 -7.17 17.21
N ASN A 264 5.36 -8.08 17.70
CA ASN A 264 5.34 -9.47 17.22
C ASN A 264 4.97 -9.57 15.74
N LEU A 265 4.06 -8.72 15.25
CA LEU A 265 3.68 -8.68 13.84
C LEU A 265 4.84 -8.20 12.98
N LEU A 266 5.45 -7.08 13.37
CA LEU A 266 6.54 -6.45 12.62
C LEU A 266 7.80 -7.33 12.62
N GLU A 267 8.23 -7.80 13.79
CA GLU A 267 9.40 -8.67 13.92
C GLU A 267 9.16 -10.04 13.26
N GLY A 268 7.95 -10.59 13.38
CA GLY A 268 7.57 -11.82 12.69
C GLY A 268 7.72 -11.71 11.17
N ASN A 269 7.19 -10.65 10.58
CA ASN A 269 7.32 -10.39 9.14
C ASN A 269 8.78 -10.17 8.74
N LEU A 270 9.55 -9.43 9.56
CA LEU A 270 10.97 -9.16 9.31
C LEU A 270 11.80 -10.45 9.31
N GLN A 271 11.57 -11.34 10.28
CA GLN A 271 12.24 -12.63 10.36
C GLN A 271 11.87 -13.52 9.18
N ASP A 272 10.60 -13.56 8.78
CA ASP A 272 10.15 -14.39 7.67
C ASP A 272 10.72 -13.91 6.33
N VAL A 273 10.71 -12.59 6.04
CA VAL A 273 11.30 -12.06 4.78
C VAL A 273 12.81 -12.26 4.72
N ARG A 274 13.53 -12.09 5.82
CA ARG A 274 14.99 -12.32 5.87
C ARG A 274 15.33 -13.78 5.60
N LYS A 275 14.49 -14.69 6.06
CA LYS A 275 14.69 -16.13 5.91
C LYS A 275 14.25 -16.65 4.53
N HIS A 276 13.17 -16.11 3.98
CA HIS A 276 12.48 -16.72 2.85
C HIS A 276 12.28 -15.79 1.64
N GLY A 277 12.42 -14.47 1.78
CA GLY A 277 12.18 -13.50 0.69
C GLY A 277 13.06 -13.70 -0.54
N ALA A 278 14.32 -14.10 -0.35
CA ALA A 278 15.24 -14.37 -1.45
C ALA A 278 15.02 -15.74 -2.15
N ASN A 279 14.08 -16.58 -1.68
CA ASN A 279 13.90 -17.94 -2.18
C ASN A 279 13.31 -18.00 -3.60
N LYS A 280 14.13 -18.28 -4.61
CA LYS A 280 13.72 -18.33 -6.03
C LYS A 280 12.63 -19.35 -6.41
N ALA A 281 12.32 -20.32 -5.55
CA ALA A 281 11.29 -21.31 -5.81
C ALA A 281 9.87 -20.82 -5.50
N GLN A 282 9.72 -19.75 -4.70
CA GLN A 282 8.41 -19.23 -4.28
C GLN A 282 8.45 -17.70 -4.21
N TRP A 283 7.29 -17.06 -4.31
CA TRP A 283 7.10 -15.67 -3.90
C TRP A 283 6.86 -15.59 -2.40
N HIS A 284 7.22 -14.45 -1.82
CA HIS A 284 7.05 -14.15 -0.39
C HIS A 284 6.07 -13.00 -0.23
N ALA A 285 5.11 -13.18 0.68
CA ALA A 285 4.15 -12.18 1.07
C ALA A 285 4.26 -11.89 2.57
N GLY A 286 4.57 -10.65 2.90
CA GLY A 286 4.45 -10.12 4.27
C GLY A 286 3.00 -9.75 4.55
N GLN A 287 2.41 -10.37 5.57
CA GLN A 287 1.07 -10.05 6.03
C GLN A 287 1.14 -9.00 7.14
N PHE A 288 0.79 -7.76 6.83
CA PHE A 288 0.76 -6.65 7.79
C PHE A 288 -0.66 -6.43 8.29
N LEU A 289 -1.19 -7.46 8.95
CA LEU A 289 -2.54 -7.50 9.49
C LEU A 289 -2.54 -8.00 10.94
N LEU A 290 -3.12 -7.20 11.82
CA LEU A 290 -3.31 -7.52 13.23
C LEU A 290 -4.62 -8.29 13.40
N THR A 291 -4.58 -9.44 14.07
CA THR A 291 -5.72 -10.34 14.18
C THR A 291 -6.60 -9.99 15.40
N PRO A 292 -7.87 -9.63 15.22
CA PRO A 292 -8.77 -9.39 16.35
C PRO A 292 -9.02 -10.66 17.17
N GLY A 293 -9.36 -10.50 18.45
CA GLY A 293 -9.96 -11.58 19.24
C GLY A 293 -9.91 -11.35 20.75
N VAL A 294 -10.41 -12.33 21.50
CA VAL A 294 -10.33 -12.41 22.97
C VAL A 294 -9.52 -13.64 23.37
N GLY A 295 -8.41 -13.45 24.08
CA GLY A 295 -7.48 -14.50 24.50
C GLY A 295 -7.67 -14.96 25.96
N GLY A 296 -8.49 -14.23 26.74
CA GLY A 296 -8.79 -14.55 28.14
C GLY A 296 -9.71 -13.51 28.79
N ALA A 297 -10.02 -13.69 30.08
CA ALA A 297 -10.96 -12.83 30.82
C ALA A 297 -10.54 -11.35 30.84
N SER A 298 -9.23 -11.06 30.83
CA SER A 298 -8.70 -9.69 30.72
C SER A 298 -9.02 -9.04 29.36
N ASP A 299 -8.98 -9.79 28.26
CA ASP A 299 -9.30 -9.27 26.93
C ASP A 299 -10.80 -9.03 26.77
N VAL A 300 -11.61 -9.86 27.42
CA VAL A 300 -13.06 -9.63 27.53
C VAL A 300 -13.28 -8.32 28.28
N VAL A 301 -12.70 -8.12 29.46
CA VAL A 301 -12.83 -6.85 30.20
C VAL A 301 -12.33 -5.66 29.38
N GLN A 302 -11.18 -5.75 28.72
CA GLN A 302 -10.64 -4.69 27.86
C GLN A 302 -11.56 -4.39 26.67
N ALA A 303 -12.20 -5.39 26.07
CA ALA A 303 -13.24 -5.17 25.07
C ALA A 303 -14.49 -4.50 25.68
N LEU A 304 -14.93 -4.92 26.87
CA LEU A 304 -16.11 -4.34 27.53
C LEU A 304 -15.91 -2.88 27.95
N ILE A 305 -14.67 -2.45 28.24
CA ILE A 305 -14.34 -1.05 28.60
C ILE A 305 -13.79 -0.21 27.42
N GLY A 306 -13.82 -0.74 26.20
CA GLY A 306 -13.40 -0.02 24.98
C GLY A 306 -11.87 0.12 24.80
N GLN A 307 -11.07 -0.58 25.60
CA GLN A 307 -9.60 -0.59 25.48
C GLN A 307 -9.08 -1.58 24.44
N ASN A 308 -9.88 -2.60 24.07
CA ASN A 308 -9.63 -3.47 22.93
C ASN A 308 -10.81 -3.43 21.97
N SER A 309 -10.51 -3.52 20.66
CA SER A 309 -11.53 -3.60 19.63
C SER A 309 -11.42 -4.91 18.88
N LEU A 310 -12.58 -5.55 18.68
CA LEU A 310 -12.72 -6.72 17.82
C LEU A 310 -12.84 -6.36 16.33
N ARG A 311 -12.87 -5.06 16.01
CA ARG A 311 -12.98 -4.58 14.63
C ARG A 311 -11.59 -4.58 13.97
N PRO A 312 -11.42 -5.23 12.80
CA PRO A 312 -10.19 -5.14 12.03
C PRO A 312 -9.75 -3.69 11.76
N VAL A 313 -10.70 -2.77 11.50
CA VAL A 313 -10.37 -1.36 11.23
C VAL A 313 -9.62 -0.68 12.37
N SER A 314 -9.96 -0.98 13.62
CA SER A 314 -9.27 -0.42 14.79
C SER A 314 -7.84 -0.93 14.89
N GLN A 315 -7.62 -2.19 14.50
CA GLN A 315 -6.29 -2.80 14.47
C GLN A 315 -5.45 -2.22 13.32
N ALA A 316 -6.05 -2.03 12.15
CA ALA A 316 -5.41 -1.34 11.02
C ALA A 316 -5.02 0.10 11.39
N CYS A 317 -5.93 0.87 12.01
CA CYS A 317 -5.61 2.22 12.49
C CYS A 317 -4.43 2.23 13.47
N ARG A 318 -4.33 1.24 14.37
CA ARG A 318 -3.19 1.11 15.30
C ARG A 318 -1.88 0.77 14.58
N LEU A 319 -1.92 -0.02 13.52
CA LEU A 319 -0.76 -0.32 12.70
C LEU A 319 -0.32 0.89 11.86
N TYR A 320 -1.27 1.72 11.42
CA TYR A 320 -1.01 2.87 10.55
C TYR A 320 -0.76 4.19 11.32
N GLN A 321 -1.15 4.31 12.59
CA GLN A 321 -1.01 5.52 13.40
C GLN A 321 -0.11 5.34 14.63
N PRO A 322 0.77 6.32 14.96
CA PRO A 322 1.19 7.46 14.14
C PRO A 322 2.35 7.03 13.23
N LYS A 323 2.04 6.38 12.10
CA LYS A 323 3.01 6.00 11.05
C LYS A 323 3.94 4.84 11.42
N VAL A 324 3.45 3.87 12.19
CA VAL A 324 4.26 2.72 12.62
C VAL A 324 4.66 1.86 11.41
N LEU A 325 3.71 1.41 10.60
CA LEU A 325 4.01 0.61 9.41
C LEU A 325 4.87 1.37 8.39
N ASP A 326 4.56 2.65 8.15
CA ASP A 326 5.32 3.50 7.24
C ASP A 326 6.81 3.55 7.62
N THR A 327 7.08 3.78 8.91
CA THR A 327 8.44 3.86 9.46
C THR A 327 9.14 2.51 9.36
N PHE A 328 8.46 1.43 9.72
CA PHE A 328 9.01 0.08 9.65
C PHE A 328 9.38 -0.31 8.21
N LEU A 329 8.48 -0.08 7.24
CA LEU A 329 8.75 -0.42 5.84
C LEU A 329 9.85 0.48 5.25
N ARG A 330 9.93 1.76 5.64
CA ARG A 330 11.05 2.63 5.26
C ARG A 330 12.38 2.06 5.76
N ASP A 331 12.46 1.74 7.04
CA ASP A 331 13.72 1.34 7.69
C ASP A 331 14.18 -0.06 7.25
N HIS A 332 13.28 -0.85 6.66
CA HIS A 332 13.55 -2.20 6.13
C HIS A 332 13.31 -2.34 4.63
N ALA A 333 13.32 -1.24 3.88
CA ALA A 333 13.01 -1.24 2.44
C ALA A 333 13.99 -2.04 1.57
N THR A 334 15.21 -2.27 2.07
CA THR A 334 16.25 -3.05 1.37
C THR A 334 16.10 -4.56 1.54
N GLU A 335 15.21 -5.02 2.42
CA GLU A 335 14.92 -6.45 2.55
C GLU A 335 14.24 -6.96 1.25
N SER A 336 14.25 -8.29 1.07
CA SER A 336 13.73 -8.96 -0.14
C SER A 336 12.20 -9.07 -0.17
N TRP A 337 11.51 -7.95 0.07
CA TRP A 337 10.06 -7.85 -0.04
C TRP A 337 9.60 -8.08 -1.48
N ASN A 338 8.52 -8.85 -1.65
CA ASN A 338 7.85 -9.00 -2.94
C ASN A 338 6.37 -8.63 -2.85
N TRP A 339 5.59 -9.26 -1.98
CA TRP A 339 4.19 -8.87 -1.74
C TRP A 339 3.99 -8.31 -0.33
N ILE A 340 3.20 -7.25 -0.21
CA ILE A 340 2.84 -6.62 1.07
C ILE A 340 1.31 -6.63 1.17
N LEU A 341 0.76 -7.46 2.05
CA LEU A 341 -0.69 -7.64 2.21
C LEU A 341 -1.23 -6.77 3.33
N LEU A 342 -2.28 -6.00 3.02
CA LEU A 342 -2.83 -4.94 3.88
C LEU A 342 -4.35 -5.11 4.10
N ASP A 343 -4.81 -4.74 5.29
CA ASP A 343 -6.22 -4.44 5.57
C ASP A 343 -6.46 -2.94 5.37
N PHE A 344 -7.59 -2.55 4.78
CA PHE A 344 -7.98 -1.16 4.56
C PHE A 344 -6.89 -0.34 3.85
N ILE A 345 -6.61 -0.72 2.61
CA ILE A 345 -5.57 -0.06 1.80
C ILE A 345 -5.77 1.47 1.69
N ASP A 346 -7.02 1.95 1.78
CA ASP A 346 -7.39 3.36 1.79
C ASP A 346 -6.91 4.13 3.03
N LEU A 347 -6.60 3.45 4.13
CA LEU A 347 -6.14 4.08 5.36
C LEU A 347 -4.61 4.30 5.38
N CYS A 348 -3.88 3.81 4.38
CA CYS A 348 -2.43 3.90 4.30
C CYS A 348 -1.89 4.34 2.91
N PRO A 349 -2.46 5.39 2.27
CA PRO A 349 -2.10 5.78 0.90
C PRO A 349 -0.61 6.17 0.76
N ALA A 350 -0.02 6.79 1.78
CA ALA A 350 1.40 7.11 1.79
C ALA A 350 2.29 5.85 1.81
N THR A 351 1.89 4.80 2.54
CA THR A 351 2.56 3.51 2.53
C THR A 351 2.50 2.88 1.15
N VAL A 352 1.33 2.93 0.50
CA VAL A 352 1.14 2.39 -0.85
C VAL A 352 2.01 3.15 -1.85
N HIS A 353 1.99 4.47 -1.87
CA HIS A 353 2.87 5.26 -2.74
C HIS A 353 4.35 5.00 -2.50
N PHE A 354 4.76 4.85 -1.24
CA PHE A 354 6.13 4.46 -0.91
C PHE A 354 6.49 3.08 -1.50
N ILE A 355 5.62 2.08 -1.34
CA ILE A 355 5.80 0.74 -1.91
C ILE A 355 5.93 0.82 -3.44
N LEU A 356 5.06 1.57 -4.12
CA LEU A 356 5.14 1.74 -5.57
C LEU A 356 6.45 2.44 -5.98
N ALA A 357 6.87 3.45 -5.23
CA ALA A 357 8.08 4.23 -5.49
C ALA A 357 9.38 3.42 -5.33
N LEU A 358 9.39 2.36 -4.51
CA LEU A 358 10.55 1.45 -4.39
C LEU A 358 10.89 0.74 -5.73
N ASN A 359 9.90 0.62 -6.62
CA ASN A 359 10.03 -0.11 -7.88
C ASN A 359 10.58 0.73 -9.03
N VAL A 360 10.65 2.04 -8.85
CA VAL A 360 10.93 2.99 -9.94
C VAL A 360 12.39 2.90 -10.36
N PRO A 361 12.71 2.67 -11.65
CA PRO A 361 14.09 2.51 -12.12
C PRO A 361 14.81 3.85 -12.33
N ILE A 362 14.44 4.90 -11.59
CA ILE A 362 15.02 6.25 -11.70
C ILE A 362 15.79 6.54 -10.41
N GLN A 363 17.06 6.92 -10.55
CA GLN A 363 17.91 7.22 -9.41
C GLN A 363 17.53 8.55 -8.76
N LEU A 364 17.52 8.58 -7.43
CA LEU A 364 17.37 9.76 -6.60
C LEU A 364 18.67 10.00 -5.82
N GLU A 365 19.29 11.16 -6.02
CA GLU A 365 20.49 11.59 -5.32
C GLU A 365 20.22 12.90 -4.57
N ILE A 366 20.44 12.91 -3.26
CA ILE A 366 20.33 14.13 -2.44
C ILE A 366 21.68 14.85 -2.44
N PHE A 367 21.69 16.14 -2.76
CA PHE A 367 22.90 16.96 -2.73
C PHE A 367 23.01 17.69 -1.39
N VAL A 368 21.99 18.49 -1.08
CA VAL A 368 21.93 19.30 0.14
C VAL A 368 20.49 19.32 0.66
N ALA A 369 20.35 19.32 1.98
CA ALA A 369 19.09 19.57 2.64
C ALA A 369 19.31 20.42 3.89
N ALA A 370 18.47 21.43 4.08
CA ALA A 370 18.56 22.34 5.21
C ALA A 370 17.17 22.69 5.74
N VAL A 371 17.06 22.76 7.07
CA VAL A 371 15.86 23.23 7.74
C VAL A 371 16.04 24.67 8.21
N LYS A 372 14.95 25.44 8.16
CA LYS A 372 14.89 26.81 8.67
C LYS A 372 13.87 26.89 9.81
N GLY A 373 14.24 27.57 10.89
CA GLY A 373 13.37 27.84 12.04
C GLY A 373 13.93 28.96 12.92
N ASN A 374 13.08 29.87 13.41
CA ASN A 374 13.48 31.02 14.25
C ASN A 374 14.71 31.81 13.77
N GLY A 375 14.81 32.07 12.47
CA GLY A 375 15.94 32.81 11.88
C GLY A 375 17.27 32.05 11.80
N HIS A 376 17.27 30.74 12.10
CA HIS A 376 18.43 29.88 11.98
C HIS A 376 18.23 28.87 10.84
N VAL A 377 19.33 28.51 10.19
CA VAL A 377 19.40 27.45 9.17
C VAL A 377 20.29 26.34 9.71
N GLN A 378 19.82 25.10 9.64
CA GLN A 378 20.57 23.91 10.05
C GLN A 378 20.68 22.95 8.87
N ASP A 379 21.91 22.50 8.58
CA ASP A 379 22.17 21.43 7.61
C ASP A 379 21.68 20.09 8.18
N VAL A 380 20.82 19.41 7.41
CA VAL A 380 20.27 18.08 7.72
C VAL A 380 20.54 17.08 6.60
N THR A 381 21.46 17.39 5.68
CA THR A 381 21.77 16.60 4.47
C THR A 381 22.06 15.14 4.80
N THR A 382 22.96 14.89 5.75
CA THR A 382 23.32 13.51 6.15
C THR A 382 22.11 12.74 6.68
N ARG A 383 21.23 13.41 7.43
CA ARG A 383 20.01 12.79 7.98
C ARG A 383 18.99 12.47 6.88
N ILE A 384 18.71 13.44 6.01
CA ILE A 384 17.83 13.27 4.84
C ILE A 384 18.31 12.14 3.93
N LYS A 385 19.63 12.01 3.72
CA LYS A 385 20.19 10.90 2.95
C LYS A 385 19.87 9.52 3.52
N THR A 386 19.72 9.38 4.85
CA THR A 386 19.33 8.09 5.46
C THR A 386 17.89 7.68 5.16
N PHE A 387 17.06 8.61 4.69
CA PHE A 387 15.66 8.35 4.32
C PHE A 387 15.50 7.95 2.85
N VAL A 388 16.58 7.98 2.06
CA VAL A 388 16.57 7.51 0.67
C VAL A 388 16.66 5.99 0.65
N GLN A 389 15.60 5.35 0.20
CA GLN A 389 15.49 3.90 0.09
C GLN A 389 15.69 3.43 -1.34
N ARG A 390 16.47 2.35 -1.50
CA ARG A 390 16.88 1.73 -2.78
C ARG A 390 17.50 2.71 -3.79
N GLY A 391 17.94 3.90 -3.35
CA GLY A 391 18.45 4.97 -4.22
C GLY A 391 17.39 5.56 -5.16
N ARG A 392 16.09 5.44 -4.83
CA ARG A 392 14.96 5.74 -5.74
C ARG A 392 13.90 6.64 -5.13
N VAL A 393 13.68 6.52 -3.82
CA VAL A 393 12.64 7.24 -3.11
C VAL A 393 13.16 7.74 -1.78
N LEU A 394 12.92 9.01 -1.47
CA LEU A 394 13.07 9.54 -0.12
C LEU A 394 11.71 9.48 0.56
N PHE A 395 11.62 8.88 1.74
CA PHE A 395 10.38 8.83 2.51
C PHE A 395 10.61 9.15 3.98
N SER A 396 9.87 10.12 4.50
CA SER A 396 9.86 10.51 5.91
C SER A 396 8.41 10.60 6.38
N PRO A 397 7.91 9.56 7.09
CA PRO A 397 6.51 9.49 7.50
C PRO A 397 6.15 10.52 8.58
N ASN A 398 7.13 10.97 9.36
CA ASN A 398 6.94 12.02 10.34
C ASN A 398 8.16 12.93 10.33
N LEU A 399 8.15 13.91 9.43
CA LEU A 399 9.33 14.71 9.11
C LEU A 399 9.92 15.43 10.32
N MET A 400 9.07 15.99 11.18
CA MET A 400 9.50 16.69 12.39
C MET A 400 10.25 15.75 13.36
N ASN A 401 9.66 14.58 13.64
CA ASN A 401 10.27 13.59 14.54
C ASN A 401 11.51 12.92 13.91
N ASP A 402 11.43 12.59 12.62
CA ASP A 402 12.49 11.92 11.87
C ASP A 402 13.76 12.78 11.82
N LEU A 403 13.61 14.09 11.63
CA LEU A 403 14.73 15.04 11.60
C LEU A 403 15.30 15.37 12.99
N GLN A 404 14.64 14.97 14.09
CA GLN A 404 15.06 15.24 15.48
C GLN A 404 15.25 16.74 15.78
N VAL A 405 14.35 17.55 15.27
CA VAL A 405 14.42 19.01 15.28
C VAL A 405 13.22 19.56 16.05
N GLY A 406 13.44 20.66 16.79
CA GLY A 406 12.43 21.18 17.72
C GLY A 406 11.18 21.75 17.03
N PRO A 407 10.10 22.04 17.78
CA PRO A 407 8.79 22.47 17.23
C PRO A 407 8.79 23.88 16.60
N LEU A 408 9.94 24.55 16.52
CA LEU A 408 10.09 25.94 16.07
C LEU A 408 10.62 26.03 14.62
N LEU A 409 10.50 24.93 13.87
CA LEU A 409 10.84 24.87 12.45
C LEU A 409 9.73 25.46 11.61
N SER A 410 10.10 26.09 10.51
CA SER A 410 9.14 26.62 9.53
C SER A 410 9.18 25.87 8.21
N SER A 411 10.34 25.36 7.78
CA SER A 411 10.48 24.76 6.45
C SER A 411 11.71 23.86 6.30
N LEU A 412 11.63 22.87 5.41
CA LEU A 412 12.74 22.08 4.88
C LEU A 412 12.96 22.46 3.41
N THR A 413 14.20 22.66 3.01
CA THR A 413 14.62 22.75 1.60
C THR A 413 15.51 21.57 1.25
N VAL A 414 15.25 20.91 0.13
CA VAL A 414 16.02 19.77 -0.37
C VAL A 414 16.38 20.02 -1.84
N ALA A 415 17.67 19.99 -2.15
CA ALA A 415 18.17 19.95 -3.51
C ALA A 415 18.61 18.52 -3.85
N TYR A 416 18.10 18.00 -4.96
CA TYR A 416 18.26 16.61 -5.34
C TYR A 416 18.31 16.47 -6.87
N ARG A 417 18.86 15.35 -7.34
CA ARG A 417 18.75 14.92 -8.74
C ARG A 417 17.85 13.71 -8.81
N LEU A 418 16.97 13.72 -9.80
CA LEU A 418 16.06 12.62 -10.11
C LEU A 418 16.25 12.24 -11.58
N GLY A 419 16.92 11.12 -11.82
CA GLY A 419 17.40 10.77 -13.16
C GLY A 419 18.39 11.82 -13.66
N GLU A 420 18.04 12.51 -14.74
CA GLU A 420 18.85 13.57 -15.34
C GLU A 420 18.48 14.98 -14.83
N GLU A 421 17.39 15.11 -14.07
CA GLU A 421 16.85 16.40 -13.68
C GLU A 421 17.33 16.82 -12.29
N PHE A 422 17.91 18.02 -12.19
CA PHE A 422 18.19 18.65 -10.90
C PHE A 422 16.98 19.45 -10.44
N ARG A 423 16.57 19.24 -9.20
CA ARG A 423 15.37 19.84 -8.60
C ARG A 423 15.68 20.40 -7.22
N VAL A 424 14.96 21.46 -6.86
CA VAL A 424 14.92 22.01 -5.51
C VAL A 424 13.48 22.07 -5.06
N VAL A 425 13.20 21.50 -3.89
CA VAL A 425 11.89 21.57 -3.25
C VAL A 425 12.02 22.26 -1.89
N THR A 426 11.08 23.16 -1.60
CA THR A 426 10.92 23.73 -0.26
C THR A 426 9.51 23.42 0.22
N ILE A 427 9.42 22.89 1.44
CA ILE A 427 8.17 22.51 2.09
C ILE A 427 8.11 23.12 3.49
N SER A 428 6.94 23.61 3.88
CA SER A 428 6.62 23.94 5.25
C SER A 428 6.52 22.68 6.11
N ILE A 429 6.98 22.79 7.37
CA ILE A 429 6.96 21.67 8.33
C ILE A 429 5.89 21.95 9.38
N GLU A 430 4.93 21.04 9.47
CA GLU A 430 3.90 20.93 10.51
C GLU A 430 4.06 19.60 11.27
N ILE A 431 3.23 19.38 12.29
CA ILE A 431 3.41 18.28 13.26
C ILE A 431 3.24 16.87 12.63
N ASP A 432 2.54 16.80 11.52
CA ASP A 432 2.16 15.58 10.79
C ASP A 432 2.63 15.61 9.33
N THR A 433 3.54 16.53 8.98
CA THR A 433 4.11 16.59 7.62
C THR A 433 4.81 15.28 7.28
N MET A 434 4.33 14.66 6.19
CA MET A 434 4.99 13.56 5.52
C MET A 434 5.77 14.10 4.32
N LEU A 435 6.94 13.51 4.05
CA LEU A 435 7.70 13.81 2.84
C LEU A 435 7.91 12.53 2.03
N LEU A 436 7.49 12.57 0.77
CA LEU A 436 7.84 11.56 -0.23
C LEU A 436 8.38 12.25 -1.47
N ILE A 437 9.60 11.90 -1.90
CA ILE A 437 10.20 12.36 -3.16
C ILE A 437 10.55 11.13 -3.99
N SER A 438 9.94 11.00 -5.17
CA SER A 438 10.25 9.96 -6.15
C SER A 438 9.91 10.43 -7.57
N ALA A 439 10.25 9.64 -8.58
CA ALA A 439 9.82 9.91 -9.96
C ALA A 439 8.35 9.54 -10.24
N LEU A 440 7.62 8.97 -9.27
CA LEU A 440 6.16 8.89 -9.31
C LEU A 440 5.49 10.17 -8.81
N GLY A 441 6.27 11.13 -8.33
CA GLY A 441 5.78 12.39 -7.81
C GLY A 441 6.40 12.75 -6.47
N THR A 442 6.24 14.03 -6.14
CA THR A 442 6.52 14.60 -4.83
C THR A 442 5.20 14.82 -4.10
N SER A 443 5.14 14.57 -2.79
CA SER A 443 4.01 15.02 -1.97
C SER A 443 3.78 16.54 -2.13
N GLN A 444 2.53 16.98 -1.90
CA GLN A 444 2.11 18.39 -1.97
C GLN A 444 3.20 19.31 -1.40
N CYS A 445 3.76 20.18 -2.25
CA CYS A 445 4.90 21.03 -1.90
C CYS A 445 4.61 22.49 -2.24
N ASP A 446 5.17 23.40 -1.43
CA ASP A 446 4.95 24.83 -1.62
C ASP A 446 5.67 25.36 -2.85
N SER A 447 6.74 24.68 -3.28
CA SER A 447 7.45 24.97 -4.52
C SER A 447 8.30 23.78 -4.97
N ASN A 448 8.21 23.42 -6.25
CA ASN A 448 9.11 22.48 -6.93
C ASN A 448 9.70 23.19 -8.15
N VAL A 449 11.02 23.31 -8.21
CA VAL A 449 11.71 24.03 -9.28
C VAL A 449 12.69 23.10 -9.98
N ILE A 450 12.47 22.89 -11.28
CA ILE A 450 13.45 22.25 -12.16
C ILE A 450 14.55 23.27 -12.49
N VAL A 451 15.80 22.91 -12.19
CA VAL A 451 16.95 23.76 -12.45
C VAL A 451 17.60 23.31 -13.76
N PRO A 452 17.75 24.20 -14.76
CA PRO A 452 18.46 23.88 -15.98
C PRO A 452 19.88 23.37 -15.70
N SER A 453 20.39 22.43 -16.50
CA SER A 453 21.71 21.81 -16.25
C SER A 453 22.87 22.81 -16.21
N ASN A 454 22.79 23.89 -16.98
CA ASN A 454 23.78 24.98 -16.95
C ASN A 454 23.70 25.88 -15.70
N LYS A 455 22.70 25.66 -14.85
CA LYS A 455 22.48 26.33 -13.57
C LYS A 455 22.51 25.33 -12.39
N GLU A 456 22.92 24.09 -12.61
CA GLU A 456 23.18 23.15 -11.50
C GLU A 456 24.19 23.78 -10.53
N GLY A 457 23.83 23.88 -9.25
CA GLY A 457 24.62 24.59 -8.25
C GLY A 457 24.50 26.13 -8.28
N TYR A 458 23.55 26.70 -9.01
CA TYR A 458 23.20 28.13 -8.97
C TYR A 458 21.71 28.30 -8.75
N VAL A 459 21.34 28.75 -7.56
CA VAL A 459 19.95 28.98 -7.20
C VAL A 459 19.79 30.45 -6.78
N GLY A 460 19.63 31.32 -7.78
CA GLY A 460 19.50 32.77 -7.59
C GLY A 460 18.28 33.35 -8.31
N GLY A 461 17.41 34.01 -7.53
CA GLY A 461 16.58 35.14 -7.98
C GLY A 461 15.24 34.87 -8.71
N ARG A 462 14.17 35.44 -8.14
CA ARG A 462 12.77 35.65 -8.61
C ARG A 462 11.74 34.52 -8.55
N GLY A 463 12.13 33.26 -8.42
CA GLY A 463 11.17 32.13 -8.37
C GLY A 463 11.08 31.37 -7.04
N LEU A 464 11.90 31.72 -6.05
CA LEU A 464 12.06 30.96 -4.82
C LEU A 464 11.72 31.81 -3.61
N THR A 465 11.10 31.20 -2.60
CA THR A 465 10.84 31.86 -1.33
C THR A 465 12.17 32.32 -0.71
N GLN A 466 12.14 33.44 0.02
CA GLN A 466 13.30 33.95 0.75
C GLN A 466 13.95 32.87 1.66
N SER A 467 13.15 31.93 2.16
CA SER A 467 13.59 30.77 2.92
C SER A 467 14.43 29.75 2.12
N ALA A 468 14.12 29.53 0.84
CA ALA A 468 14.92 28.67 -0.04
C ALA A 468 16.24 29.35 -0.43
N GLN A 469 16.25 30.68 -0.57
CA GLN A 469 17.46 31.46 -0.85
C GLN A 469 18.44 31.47 0.34
N GLU A 470 17.94 31.54 1.57
CA GLU A 470 18.75 31.51 2.79
C GLU A 470 19.29 30.11 3.14
N ALA A 471 18.65 29.04 2.66
CA ALA A 471 19.02 27.66 2.95
C ALA A 471 20.17 27.11 2.07
N ILE A 472 20.38 27.68 0.88
CA ILE A 472 21.36 27.21 -0.12
C ILE A 472 22.72 27.86 0.14
N VAL A 473 23.22 27.71 1.37
CA VAL A 473 24.54 28.21 1.78
C VAL A 473 25.54 27.06 1.77
N LYS A 474 26.40 27.07 0.74
CA LYS A 474 27.66 26.34 0.53
C LYS A 474 27.60 24.80 0.46
N TYR A 475 27.76 24.28 -0.75
CA TYR A 475 28.24 22.91 -0.99
C TYR A 475 29.39 22.90 -1.99
N GLU A 476 30.57 22.41 -1.61
CA GLU A 476 31.73 22.23 -2.50
C GLU A 476 31.62 20.88 -3.24
N TYR A 477 31.67 20.90 -4.58
CA TYR A 477 31.88 19.69 -5.37
C TYR A 477 33.17 19.81 -6.20
N LYS A 478 34.14 18.93 -5.91
CA LYS A 478 35.34 18.59 -6.73
C LYS A 478 36.20 19.77 -7.24
N ASN A 479 36.85 20.51 -6.34
CA ASN A 479 37.93 21.46 -6.70
C ASN A 479 37.56 22.54 -7.73
N LYS A 480 36.27 22.86 -7.89
CA LYS A 480 35.83 24.14 -8.45
C LYS A 480 34.96 24.81 -7.39
N LEU A 481 35.42 25.94 -6.89
CA LEU A 481 34.62 26.85 -6.07
C LEU A 481 33.36 27.20 -6.86
N CYS A 482 32.22 26.60 -6.51
CA CYS A 482 30.92 27.18 -6.84
C CYS A 482 30.55 28.08 -5.65
N GLU A 483 30.83 29.37 -5.77
CA GLU A 483 30.27 30.37 -4.86
C GLU A 483 28.77 30.44 -5.12
N PHE A 484 27.98 29.98 -4.15
CA PHE A 484 26.57 30.32 -4.07
C PHE A 484 26.49 31.76 -3.55
N GLU A 485 26.41 32.74 -4.46
CA GLU A 485 26.27 34.15 -4.09
C GLU A 485 24.85 34.43 -3.56
N LEU A 486 24.78 34.78 -2.28
CA LEU A 486 23.68 35.55 -1.71
C LEU A 486 23.73 36.95 -2.34
N VAL A 487 22.98 37.18 -3.42
CA VAL A 487 22.70 38.56 -3.84
C VAL A 487 21.62 39.11 -2.94
N ALA A 488 22.04 39.68 -1.81
CA ALA A 488 21.20 40.55 -1.03
C ALA A 488 20.89 41.82 -1.86
N GLN A 489 19.61 42.11 -2.08
CA GLN A 489 19.14 43.47 -2.29
C GLN A 489 18.15 43.82 -1.18
#